data_AF-A0A840L878-F1
#
_entry.id   AF-A0A840L878-F1
#
_cell.length_a   1.000
_cell.length_b   1.000
_cell.length_c   1.000
_cell.angle_alpha   90.00
_cell.angle_beta   90.00
_cell.angle_gamma   90.00
#
_symmetry.space_group_name_H-M   'P 1'
#
loop_
_entity.id
_entity.type
_entity.pdbx_description
1 polymer ?
#
loop_
_entity_poly.entity_id
_entity_poly.type
_entity_poly.pdbx_seq_one_letter_code
_entity_poly.pdbx_strand_id
1 'polypeptide(L)' 'MLGDMVLAQGHKGILFPSQVHAGGSNVVVYVDRLKDGASVEANDPNGDLPRDRSSWRR' A
#
# COMPACT_ATOMS: atom_id res chain seq x y z
N MET A 1 14.65 8.71 7.07
CA MET A 1 13.62 9.52 6.39
C MET A 1 13.45 9.00 4.96
N LEU A 2 12.86 7.81 4.78
CA LEU A 2 12.72 7.18 3.45
C LEU A 2 11.53 7.75 2.67
N GLY A 3 10.41 8.02 3.37
CA GLY A 3 9.21 8.55 2.73
C GLY A 3 9.44 9.89 2.05
N ASP A 4 10.11 10.82 2.72
CA ASP A 4 10.37 12.13 2.12
C ASP A 4 11.38 12.08 0.97
N MET A 5 12.35 11.16 0.99
CA MET A 5 13.24 10.96 -0.16
C MET A 5 12.47 10.47 -1.38
N VAL A 6 11.54 9.54 -1.18
CA VAL A 6 10.69 9.01 -2.24
C VAL A 6 9.78 10.11 -2.81
N LEU A 7 9.21 10.95 -1.94
CA LEU A 7 8.41 12.10 -2.34
C LEU A 7 9.23 13.18 -3.06
N ALA A 8 10.46 13.47 -2.59
CA ALA A 8 11.36 14.45 -3.18
C ALA A 8 11.84 14.02 -4.58
N GLN A 9 12.01 12.71 -4.78
CA GLN A 9 12.34 12.12 -6.08
C GLN A 9 11.14 11.97 -7.02
N GLY A 10 9.94 12.41 -6.60
CA GLY A 10 8.74 12.40 -7.45
C GLY A 10 8.08 11.02 -7.60
N HIS A 11 8.47 10.04 -6.80
CA HIS A 11 7.86 8.72 -6.82
C HIS A 11 6.49 8.71 -6.13
N LYS A 12 5.63 7.76 -6.52
CA LYS A 12 4.25 7.65 -6.03
C LYS A 12 4.09 6.69 -4.86
N GLY A 13 5.15 5.99 -4.46
CA GLY A 13 5.08 4.93 -3.46
C GLY A 13 6.39 4.17 -3.27
N ILE A 14 6.33 3.10 -2.48
CA ILE A 14 7.46 2.24 -2.10
C ILE A 14 7.05 0.78 -2.28
N LEU A 15 7.85 -0.01 -3.00
CA LEU A 15 7.73 -1.47 -3.05
C LEU A 15 8.87 -2.08 -2.24
N PHE A 16 8.55 -2.99 -1.33
CA PHE A 16 9.55 -3.64 -0.49
C PHE A 16 9.14 -5.08 -0.14
N PRO A 17 10.10 -5.99 0.14
CA PRO A 17 9.78 -7.38 0.46
C PRO A 17 9.02 -7.49 1.78
N SER A 18 8.05 -8.41 1.83
CA SER A 18 7.34 -8.73 3.06
C SER A 18 8.26 -9.47 4.03
N GLN A 19 8.17 -9.10 5.30
CA GLN A 19 8.85 -9.80 6.40
C GLN A 19 8.00 -10.93 6.99
N VAL A 20 6.69 -10.94 6.73
CA VAL A 20 5.75 -11.92 7.30
C VAL A 20 5.55 -13.11 6.37
N HIS A 21 5.50 -12.88 5.06
CA HIS A 21 5.33 -13.92 4.06
C HIS A 21 6.52 -13.95 3.11
N ALA A 22 7.29 -15.04 3.14
CA ALA A 22 8.42 -15.22 2.23
C ALA A 22 7.95 -15.18 0.77
N GLY A 23 8.60 -14.35 -0.05
CA GLY A 23 8.17 -14.09 -1.43
C GLY A 23 6.99 -13.12 -1.57
N GLY A 24 6.41 -12.64 -0.46
CA GLY A 24 5.41 -11.58 -0.48
C GLY A 24 6.03 -10.19 -0.73
N SER A 25 5.24 -9.27 -1.29
CA SER A 25 5.62 -7.88 -1.48
C SER A 25 4.65 -6.95 -0.75
N ASN A 26 5.19 -5.88 -0.18
CA ASN A 26 4.43 -4.82 0.43
C ASN A 26 4.55 -3.54 -0.42
N VAL A 27 3.45 -2.80 -0.52
CA VAL A 27 3.39 -1.54 -1.27
C VAL A 27 2.88 -0.43 -0.36
N VAL A 28 3.61 0.69 -0.32
CA VAL A 28 3.12 1.97 0.20
C VAL A 28 2.72 2.83 -1.00
N VAL A 29 1.54 3.43 -0.96
CA VAL A 29 1.10 4.38 -1.99
C VAL A 29 0.79 5.72 -1.35
N TYR A 30 1.34 6.80 -1.91
CA TYR A 30 1.03 8.17 -1.50
C TYR A 30 -0.17 8.68 -2.30
N VAL A 31 -1.35 8.62 -1.69
CA VAL A 31 -2.63 8.95 -2.35
C VAL A 31 -2.65 10.38 -2.91
N ASP A 32 -2.01 11.35 -2.26
CA ASP A 32 -1.92 12.74 -2.75
C ASP A 32 -1.09 12.88 -4.05
N ARG A 33 -0.32 11.84 -4.41
CA ARG A 33 0.46 11.74 -5.66
C ARG A 33 -0.26 10.92 -6.73
N LEU A 34 -1.36 10.24 -6.41
CA LEU A 34 -2.24 9.61 -7.38
C LEU A 34 -3.13 10.67 -8.02
N LYS A 35 -2.56 11.40 -8.99
CA LYS A 35 -3.29 12.34 -9.85
C LYS A 35 -3.69 11.65 -11.16
N ASP A 36 -4.50 12.33 -11.97
CA ASP A 36 -4.87 11.95 -13.34
C ASP A 36 -5.71 10.67 -13.46
N GLY A 37 -6.61 10.44 -12.49
CA GLY A 37 -7.55 9.31 -12.55
C GLY A 37 -6.96 7.97 -12.14
N ALA A 38 -5.75 7.94 -11.58
CA ALA A 38 -5.19 6.75 -10.96
C ALA A 38 -5.94 6.41 -9.67
N SER A 39 -6.58 5.24 -9.62
CA SER A 39 -7.18 4.66 -8.41
C SER A 39 -6.36 3.47 -7.92
N VAL A 40 -6.46 3.18 -6.61
CA VAL A 40 -5.92 1.97 -6.01
C VAL A 40 -7.06 1.27 -5.30
N GLU A 41 -7.31 0.04 -5.71
CA GLU A 41 -8.33 -0.83 -5.14
C GLU A 41 -7.64 -2.07 -4.56
N ALA A 42 -8.14 -2.54 -3.42
CA ALA A 42 -7.65 -3.78 -2.83
C ALA A 42 -8.13 -4.96 -3.70
N ASN A 43 -7.19 -5.77 -4.20
CA ASN A 43 -7.53 -7.01 -4.90
C ASN A 43 -7.86 -8.11 -3.88
N ASP A 44 -9.15 -8.29 -3.59
CA ASP A 44 -9.65 -9.25 -2.62
C ASP A 44 -10.76 -10.14 -3.22
N PRO A 45 -10.42 -11.07 -4.13
CA PRO A 45 -11.42 -11.90 -4.81
C PRO A 45 -12.15 -12.86 -3.87
N ASN A 46 -11.54 -13.21 -2.73
CA ASN A 46 -12.08 -14.15 -1.76
C ASN A 46 -12.76 -13.47 -0.56
N GLY A 47 -12.62 -12.15 -0.42
CA GLY A 47 -13.19 -11.42 0.71
C GLY A 47 -12.45 -11.63 2.04
N ASP A 48 -11.18 -12.02 1.97
CA ASP A 48 -10.36 -12.37 3.12
C ASP A 48 -9.73 -11.12 3.78
N LEU A 49 -9.74 -9.97 3.10
CA LEU A 49 -9.16 -8.75 3.65
C LEU A 49 -10.09 -8.10 4.68
N PRO A 50 -9.51 -7.63 5.81
CA PRO A 50 -10.19 -6.79 6.78
C PRO A 50 -10.79 -5.55 6.12
N ARG A 51 -12.11 -5.38 6.22
CA ARG A 51 -12.84 -4.31 5.52
C ARG A 51 -12.77 -2.98 6.25
N ASP A 52 -12.73 -3.01 7.57
CA ASP A 52 -12.71 -1.81 8.39
C ASP A 52 -11.97 -2.04 9.72
N ARG A 53 -11.92 -0.99 10.54
CA ARG A 53 -11.23 -1.03 11.84
C ARG A 53 -11.79 -2.09 12.79
N SER A 54 -13.04 -2.52 12.62
CA SER A 54 -13.65 -3.57 13.44
C SER A 54 -13.13 -4.97 13.08
N SER A 55 -12.68 -5.18 11.83
CA SER A 55 -12.07 -6.43 11.37
C SER A 55 -10.74 -6.77 12.06
N TRP A 56 -10.10 -5.78 12.69
CA TRP A 56 -8.83 -5.92 13.42
C TRP A 56 -9.01 -6.00 14.94
N ARG A 57 -10.25 -6.09 15.44
CA ARG A 57 -10.50 -6.28 16.87
C ARG A 57 -10.04 -7.69 17.27
N ARG A 58 -9.20 -7.72 18.30
CA ARG A 58 -8.65 -8.93 18.92
C ARG A 58 -9.67 -9.60 19.84
#